data_AF-A0AAV6XCZ8-F1
#
_entry.id   AF-A0AAV6XCZ8-F1
#
_cell.length_a   1.000
_cell.length_b   1.000
_cell.length_c   1.000
_cell.angle_alpha   90.00
_cell.angle_beta   90.00
_cell.angle_gamma   90.00
#
_symmetry.space_group_name_H-M   'P 1'
#
loop_
_entity.id
_entity.type
_entity.pdbx_description
1 polymer ?
#
loop_
_entity_poly.entity_id
_entity_poly.type
_entity_poly.pdbx_seq_one_letter_code
_entity_poly.pdbx_strand_id
1 'polypeptide(L)'
;MARGKIQIRRIENQTNRQVTYSKRRNGLFKKAHELTVLCDAKKMQEHLKKLKEVNRNLRREIRQRMGESLNDLGYDQMVNLIEDVDSSLRLIRDRKLRNVEEIHRNLVLEFDPHYGLVENEGDYNSVLGFANGGSRIIALRLPPNHHPNQHHHPSLHSGGGGSDLTTFALLE
;
A
#
# COMPACT_ATOMS: atom_id res chain seq x y z
N MET A 1 25.05 0.61 -62.05
CA MET A 1 24.32 -0.67 -62.18
C MET A 1 23.16 -0.69 -61.19
N ALA A 2 21.94 -0.96 -61.66
CA ALA A 2 20.74 -1.04 -60.83
C ALA A 2 20.71 -2.32 -59.97
N ARG A 3 19.95 -2.30 -58.86
CA ARG A 3 19.82 -3.44 -57.95
C ARG A 3 18.94 -4.54 -58.59
N GLY A 4 19.55 -5.69 -58.89
CA GLY A 4 18.82 -6.86 -59.39
C GLY A 4 17.99 -7.57 -58.31
N LYS A 5 16.80 -8.07 -58.69
CA LYS A 5 15.97 -8.92 -57.83
C LYS A 5 16.57 -10.33 -57.78
N ILE A 6 16.65 -10.91 -56.59
CA ILE A 6 17.18 -12.27 -56.36
C ILE A 6 16.18 -13.10 -55.57
N GLN A 7 16.15 -14.41 -55.82
CA GLN A 7 15.30 -15.34 -55.07
C GLN A 7 15.81 -15.52 -53.63
N ILE A 8 14.91 -15.74 -52.68
CA ILE A 8 15.26 -16.04 -51.28
C ILE A 8 15.54 -17.54 -51.16
N ARG A 9 16.75 -17.93 -51.55
CA ARG A 9 17.32 -19.28 -51.41
C ARG A 9 18.83 -19.17 -51.24
N ARG A 10 19.52 -20.30 -51.01
CA ARG A 10 20.98 -20.34 -50.94
C ARG A 10 21.59 -19.81 -52.25
N ILE A 11 22.58 -18.93 -52.15
CA ILE A 11 23.35 -18.45 -53.30
C ILE A 11 24.49 -19.43 -53.53
N GLU A 12 24.49 -20.14 -54.66
CA GLU A 12 25.49 -21.18 -54.93
C GLU A 12 26.88 -20.60 -55.21
N ASN A 13 26.96 -19.54 -56.02
CA ASN A 13 28.21 -18.86 -56.31
C ASN A 13 28.82 -18.26 -55.02
N GLN A 14 30.01 -18.74 -54.66
CA GLN A 14 30.67 -18.41 -53.39
C GLN A 14 31.01 -16.92 -53.26
N THR A 15 31.56 -16.30 -54.30
CA THR A 15 31.91 -14.87 -54.29
C THR A 15 30.67 -14.00 -54.13
N ASN A 16 29.61 -14.28 -54.90
CA ASN A 16 28.34 -13.56 -54.79
C ASN A 16 27.68 -13.73 -53.42
N ARG A 17 27.74 -14.95 -52.85
CA ARG A 17 27.26 -15.23 -51.51
C ARG A 17 28.00 -14.42 -50.46
N GLN A 18 29.33 -14.35 -50.54
CA GLN A 18 30.16 -13.60 -49.60
C GLN A 18 29.91 -12.09 -49.67
N VAL A 19 29.84 -11.54 -50.88
CA VAL A 19 29.55 -10.11 -51.09
C VAL A 19 28.15 -9.78 -50.59
N THR A 20 27.16 -10.62 -50.89
CA THR A 20 25.77 -10.44 -50.44
C THR A 20 25.66 -10.52 -48.92
N TYR A 21 26.31 -11.51 -48.29
CA TYR A 21 26.37 -11.63 -46.84
C TYR A 21 26.93 -10.37 -46.22
N SER A 22 28.09 -9.89 -46.69
CA SER A 22 28.74 -8.70 -46.16
C SER A 22 27.85 -7.47 -46.26
N LYS A 23 27.22 -7.24 -47.42
CA LYS A 23 26.30 -6.11 -47.63
C LYS A 23 25.05 -6.22 -46.75
N ARG A 24 24.43 -7.39 -46.67
CA ARG A 24 23.21 -7.62 -45.86
C ARG A 24 23.48 -7.51 -44.37
N ARG A 25 24.57 -8.11 -43.89
CA ARG A 25 25.02 -8.00 -42.50
C ARG A 25 25.18 -6.55 -42.10
N ASN A 26 25.91 -5.78 -42.90
CA ASN A 26 26.12 -4.36 -42.63
C ASN A 26 24.80 -3.57 -42.64
N GLY A 27 23.89 -3.86 -43.58
CA GLY A 27 22.56 -3.24 -43.61
C GLY A 27 21.69 -3.59 -42.40
N LEU A 28 21.72 -4.85 -41.95
CA LEU A 28 21.01 -5.31 -40.75
C LEU A 28 21.52 -4.60 -39.49
N PHE A 29 22.83 -4.51 -39.31
CA PHE A 29 23.41 -3.80 -38.16
C PHE A 29 23.08 -2.32 -38.17
N LYS A 30 23.08 -1.65 -39.34
CA LYS A 30 22.63 -0.26 -39.45
C LYS A 30 21.17 -0.09 -39.01
N LYS A 31 20.27 -0.95 -39.51
CA LYS A 31 18.85 -0.92 -39.12
C LYS A 31 18.66 -1.21 -37.63
N ALA A 32 19.37 -2.18 -37.06
CA ALA A 32 19.29 -2.49 -35.64
C ALA A 32 19.79 -1.31 -34.77
N HIS A 33 20.84 -0.63 -35.22
CA HIS A 33 21.34 0.57 -34.56
C HIS A 33 20.34 1.72 -34.63
N GLU A 34 19.77 2.00 -35.81
CA GLU A 34 18.70 2.99 -36.00
C GLU A 34 17.52 2.71 -35.07
N LEU A 35 17.05 1.46 -34.99
CA LEU A 35 15.98 1.04 -34.08
C LEU A 35 16.36 1.26 -32.61
N THR A 36 17.58 0.92 -32.21
CA THR A 36 18.05 1.13 -30.83
C THR A 36 18.02 2.61 -30.44
N VAL A 37 18.39 3.49 -31.37
CA VAL A 37 18.36 4.95 -31.18
C VAL A 37 16.92 5.47 -31.17
N LEU A 38 16.09 5.08 -32.13
CA LEU A 38 14.69 5.53 -32.24
C LEU A 38 13.84 5.09 -31.04
N CYS A 39 14.10 3.90 -30.50
CA CYS A 39 13.41 3.40 -29.33
C CYS A 39 14.04 3.87 -28.01
N ASP A 40 15.07 4.72 -28.03
CA ASP A 40 15.76 5.21 -26.83
C ASP A 40 16.19 4.09 -25.87
N ALA A 41 16.45 2.89 -26.39
CA ALA A 41 16.66 1.68 -25.59
C ALA A 41 17.86 1.83 -24.62
N LYS A 42 18.89 2.58 -25.03
CA LYS A 42 20.03 2.90 -24.18
C LYS A 42 19.62 3.78 -22.98
N LYS A 43 18.83 4.83 -23.20
CA LYS A 43 18.34 5.70 -22.11
C LYS A 43 17.47 4.92 -21.15
N MET A 44 16.58 4.04 -21.64
CA MET A 44 15.77 3.18 -20.78
C MET A 44 16.63 2.23 -19.94
N GLN A 45 17.68 1.65 -20.53
CA GLN A 45 18.59 0.78 -19.81
C GLN A 45 19.38 1.53 -18.72
N GLU A 46 19.84 2.75 -19.01
CA GLU A 46 20.48 3.63 -18.03
C GLU A 46 19.53 4.03 -16.91
N HIS A 47 18.28 4.39 -17.24
CA HIS A 47 17.25 4.71 -16.26
C HIS A 47 16.95 3.52 -15.35
N LEU A 48 16.83 2.32 -15.92
CA LEU A 48 16.65 1.08 -15.14
C LEU A 48 17.82 0.83 -14.18
N LYS A 49 19.06 1.06 -14.61
CA LYS A 49 20.23 0.96 -13.72
C LYS A 49 20.15 1.96 -12.57
N LYS A 50 19.80 3.22 -12.85
CA LYS A 50 19.60 4.26 -11.82
C LYS A 50 18.50 3.87 -10.84
N LEU A 51 17.34 3.43 -11.31
CA LEU A 51 16.24 2.99 -10.46
C LEU A 51 16.62 1.80 -9.58
N LYS A 52 17.35 0.81 -10.13
CA LYS A 52 17.86 -0.32 -9.34
C LYS A 52 18.82 0.14 -8.24
N GLU A 53 19.66 1.12 -8.54
CA GLU A 53 20.58 1.68 -7.55
C GLU A 53 19.85 2.43 -6.43
N VAL A 54 18.91 3.31 -6.79
CA VAL A 54 18.05 4.01 -5.82
C VAL A 54 17.30 2.99 -4.95
N ASN A 55 16.72 1.95 -5.54
CA ASN A 55 16.00 0.93 -4.77
C ASN A 55 16.92 0.16 -3.80
N ARG A 56 18.15 -0.17 -4.23
CA ARG A 56 19.16 -0.78 -3.35
C ARG A 56 19.51 0.13 -2.17
N ASN A 57 19.68 1.43 -2.42
CA ASN A 57 20.02 2.40 -1.38
C ASN A 57 18.86 2.59 -0.40
N LEU A 58 17.62 2.74 -0.88
CA LEU A 58 16.43 2.81 -0.05
C LEU A 58 16.27 1.56 0.83
N ARG A 59 16.47 0.36 0.27
CA ARG A 59 16.45 -0.89 1.05
C ARG A 59 17.53 -0.92 2.13
N ARG A 60 18.70 -0.33 1.87
CA ARG A 60 19.78 -0.20 2.85
C ARG A 60 19.38 0.78 3.96
N GLU A 61 18.89 1.97 3.61
CA GLU A 61 18.45 2.99 4.57
C GLU A 61 17.31 2.48 5.46
N ILE A 62 16.34 1.75 4.90
CA ILE A 62 15.27 1.12 5.68
C ILE A 62 15.86 0.15 6.71
N ARG A 63 16.76 -0.76 6.28
CA ARG A 63 17.43 -1.70 7.20
C ARG A 63 18.20 -0.98 8.30
N GLN A 64 18.94 0.08 7.95
CA GLN A 64 19.68 0.88 8.91
C GLN A 64 18.77 1.58 9.92
N ARG A 65 17.67 2.19 9.47
CA ARG A 65 16.64 2.76 10.36
C ARG A 65 15.98 1.71 11.27
N MET A 66 15.97 0.44 10.87
CA MET A 66 15.52 -0.70 11.68
C MET A 66 16.61 -1.26 12.62
N GLY A 67 17.82 -0.71 12.60
CA GLY A 67 18.94 -1.16 13.43
C GLY A 67 19.76 -2.31 12.82
N GLU A 68 19.60 -2.60 11.53
CA GLU A 68 20.32 -3.67 10.82
C GLU A 68 21.44 -3.11 9.93
N SER A 69 22.43 -3.95 9.57
CA SER A 69 23.48 -3.62 8.59
C SER A 69 24.25 -2.32 8.88
N LEU A 70 24.59 -2.12 10.15
CA LEU A 70 25.25 -0.93 10.68
C LEU A 70 26.78 -0.96 10.52
N ASN A 71 27.37 -2.12 10.20
CA ASN A 71 28.83 -2.30 10.18
C ASN A 71 29.58 -1.40 9.19
N ASP A 72 28.91 -0.90 8.15
CA ASP A 72 29.51 -0.10 7.08
C ASP A 72 29.38 1.42 7.30
N LEU A 73 28.81 1.87 8.44
CA LEU A 73 28.59 3.28 8.73
C LEU A 73 29.70 3.85 9.62
N GLY A 74 30.19 5.03 9.26
CA GLY A 74 31.08 5.80 10.12
C GLY A 74 30.34 6.38 11.34
N TYR A 75 31.11 6.82 12.34
CA TYR A 75 30.56 7.41 13.57
C TYR A 75 29.59 8.57 13.30
N ASP A 76 29.97 9.53 12.46
CA ASP A 76 29.11 10.68 12.15
C ASP A 76 27.79 10.25 11.48
N GLN A 77 27.85 9.23 10.62
CA GLN A 77 26.67 8.70 9.95
C GLN A 77 25.74 7.98 10.93
N MET A 78 26.30 7.30 11.94
CA MET A 78 25.52 6.71 13.02
C MET A 78 24.83 7.75 13.88
N VAL A 79 25.55 8.81 14.27
CA VAL A 79 24.99 9.90 15.06
C VAL A 79 23.83 10.55 14.32
N ASN A 80 24.02 10.88 13.04
CA ASN A 80 22.95 11.45 12.21
C ASN A 80 21.76 10.50 12.08
N LEU A 81 21.99 9.20 11.90
CA LEU A 81 20.92 8.20 11.81
C LEU A 81 20.09 8.12 13.11
N ILE A 82 20.76 8.17 14.26
CA ILE A 82 20.10 8.19 15.58
C ILE A 82 19.24 9.45 15.70
N GLU A 83 19.79 10.61 15.38
CA GLU A 83 19.08 11.89 15.44
C GLU A 83 17.85 11.91 14.52
N ASP A 84 17.99 11.40 13.29
CA ASP A 84 16.91 11.29 12.31
C ASP A 84 15.76 10.40 12.82
N VAL A 85 16.11 9.24 13.39
CA VAL A 85 15.11 8.30 13.94
C VAL A 85 14.42 8.90 15.16
N ASP A 86 15.16 9.50 16.09
CA ASP A 86 14.61 10.12 17.28
C ASP A 86 13.67 11.27 16.95
N SER A 87 14.06 12.13 16.02
CA SER A 87 13.24 13.25 15.54
C SER A 87 11.95 12.74 14.89
N SER A 88 12.06 11.72 14.04
CA SER A 88 10.89 11.08 13.41
C SER A 88 9.94 10.47 14.44
N LEU A 89 10.47 9.81 15.47
CA LEU A 89 9.68 9.19 16.54
C LEU A 89 8.96 10.23 17.41
N ARG A 90 9.61 11.36 17.73
CA ARG A 90 8.96 12.47 18.45
C ARG A 90 7.74 12.97 17.68
N LEU A 91 7.90 13.27 16.40
CA LEU A 91 6.81 13.73 15.53
C LEU A 91 5.64 12.74 15.45
N ILE A 92 5.95 11.43 15.36
CA ILE A 92 4.92 10.37 15.33
C ILE A 92 4.16 10.29 16.66
N ARG A 93 4.86 10.38 17.79
CA ARG A 93 4.25 10.36 19.13
C ARG A 93 3.34 11.56 19.34
N ASP A 94 3.79 12.76 18.98
CA ASP A 94 3.00 13.99 19.12
C ASP A 94 1.72 13.93 18.30
N ARG A 95 1.79 13.40 17.07
CA ARG A 95 0.61 13.19 16.23
C ARG A 95 -0.36 12.19 16.85
N LYS A 96 0.16 11.06 17.35
CA LYS A 96 -0.68 10.05 18.01
C LYS A 96 -1.35 10.60 19.27
N LEU A 97 -0.64 11.41 20.05
CA LEU A 97 -1.20 12.04 21.25
C LEU A 97 -2.37 12.95 20.89
N ARG A 98 -2.18 13.87 19.94
CA ARG A 98 -3.26 14.76 19.48
C ARG A 98 -4.48 13.99 18.98
N ASN A 99 -4.28 12.92 18.21
CA ASN A 99 -5.38 12.09 17.72
C ASN A 99 -6.14 11.41 18.88
N VAL A 100 -5.44 10.92 19.91
CA VAL A 100 -6.07 10.30 21.09
C VAL A 100 -6.85 11.35 21.89
N GLU A 101 -6.28 12.54 22.08
CA GLU A 101 -6.95 13.66 22.75
C GLU A 101 -8.22 14.09 22.01
N GLU A 102 -8.17 14.15 20.67
CA GLU A 102 -9.32 14.46 19.84
C GLU A 102 -10.43 13.39 19.96
N ILE A 103 -10.06 12.11 19.88
CA ILE A 103 -11.02 11.01 20.08
C ILE A 103 -11.64 11.10 21.47
N HIS A 104 -10.84 11.32 22.52
CA HIS A 104 -11.34 11.45 23.89
C HIS A 104 -12.30 12.63 24.02
N ARG A 105 -11.95 13.80 23.48
CA ARG A 105 -12.81 14.99 23.50
C ARG A 105 -14.15 14.73 22.81
N ASN A 106 -14.13 14.10 21.64
CA ASN A 106 -15.34 13.77 20.90
C ASN A 106 -16.22 12.79 21.67
N LEU A 107 -15.61 11.79 22.30
CA LEU A 107 -16.31 10.80 23.12
C LEU A 107 -16.96 11.46 24.36
N VAL A 108 -16.25 12.38 25.02
CA VAL A 108 -16.80 13.15 26.15
C VAL A 108 -18.00 14.00 25.71
N LEU A 109 -17.96 14.63 24.53
CA LEU A 109 -19.10 15.38 24.00
C LEU A 109 -20.30 14.50 23.65
N GLU A 110 -20.05 13.28 23.16
CA GLU A 110 -21.12 12.31 22.87
C GLU A 110 -21.76 11.75 24.15
N PHE A 111 -20.97 11.63 25.22
CA PHE A 111 -21.44 11.14 26.50
C PHE A 111 -21.89 12.21 27.47
N ASP A 112 -21.78 13.51 27.17
CA ASP A 112 -22.24 14.58 28.07
C ASP A 112 -23.76 14.47 28.24
N PRO A 113 -24.23 13.84 29.33
CA PRO A 113 -25.64 13.80 29.59
C PRO A 113 -25.90 15.18 30.16
N HIS A 114 -26.72 15.98 29.49
CA HIS A 114 -27.45 17.02 30.20
C HIS A 114 -28.31 16.33 31.28
N TYR A 115 -27.70 15.95 32.41
CA TYR A 115 -28.35 15.85 33.69
C TYR A 115 -28.68 17.28 34.05
N GLY A 116 -29.79 17.76 33.47
CA GLY A 116 -30.52 18.85 34.10
C GLY A 116 -30.68 18.45 35.55
N LEU A 117 -30.10 19.24 36.44
CA LEU A 117 -30.45 19.23 37.85
C LEU A 117 -31.93 19.62 37.90
N VAL A 118 -32.80 18.64 37.71
CA VAL A 118 -34.19 18.77 38.11
C VAL A 118 -34.14 18.57 39.61
N GLU A 119 -34.05 19.67 40.34
CA GLU A 119 -34.45 19.72 41.74
C GLU A 119 -35.91 19.28 41.81
N ASN A 120 -36.12 17.98 41.99
CA ASN A 120 -37.40 17.44 42.41
C ASN A 120 -37.11 16.54 43.60
N GLU A 121 -37.33 17.11 44.79
CA GLU A 121 -37.54 16.37 46.03
C GLU A 121 -38.61 15.29 45.79
N GLY A 122 -38.18 14.03 45.68
CA GLY A 122 -39.12 12.92 45.50
C GLY A 122 -38.44 11.62 45.16
N ASP A 123 -37.94 10.94 46.19
CA ASP A 123 -37.89 9.48 46.34
C ASP A 123 -37.68 8.65 45.04
N TYR A 124 -36.46 8.66 44.50
CA TYR A 124 -36.02 7.67 43.51
C TYR A 124 -34.95 6.77 44.09
N ASN A 125 -35.37 5.57 44.47
CA ASN A 125 -34.52 4.40 44.69
C ASN A 125 -33.58 4.22 43.49
N SER A 126 -32.31 4.60 43.66
CA SER A 126 -31.24 4.33 42.71
C SER A 126 -30.92 2.84 42.72
N VAL A 127 -31.59 2.07 41.87
CA VAL A 127 -31.16 0.72 41.52
C VAL A 127 -29.94 0.84 40.61
N LEU A 128 -28.78 1.06 41.23
CA LEU A 128 -27.48 0.87 40.62
C LEU A 128 -27.22 -0.65 40.55
N GLY A 129 -27.72 -1.29 39.51
CA GLY A 129 -27.44 -2.69 39.22
C GLY A 129 -26.00 -2.84 38.71
N PHE A 130 -25.06 -3.16 39.60
CA PHE A 130 -23.75 -3.70 39.20
C PHE A 130 -23.96 -5.06 38.54
N ALA A 131 -23.91 -5.12 37.21
CA ALA A 131 -23.71 -6.38 36.49
C ALA A 131 -22.21 -6.58 36.28
N ASN A 132 -21.62 -7.33 37.19
CA ASN A 132 -20.28 -7.88 37.07
C ASN A 132 -20.29 -8.95 35.95
N GLY A 133 -19.49 -8.77 34.90
CA GLY A 133 -19.11 -9.82 33.96
C GLY A 133 -19.71 -9.76 32.55
N GLY A 134 -18.85 -9.45 31.57
CA GLY A 134 -18.95 -9.98 30.19
C GLY A 134 -19.81 -9.22 29.18
N SER A 135 -19.14 -8.74 28.12
CA SER A 135 -19.68 -8.35 26.80
C SER A 135 -20.67 -7.19 26.73
N ARG A 136 -20.17 -6.06 26.22
CA ARG A 136 -20.94 -4.86 25.86
C ARG A 136 -22.08 -5.18 24.89
N ILE A 137 -23.32 -5.12 25.36
CA ILE A 137 -24.51 -4.98 24.50
C ILE A 137 -25.29 -3.78 25.03
N ILE A 138 -25.30 -2.69 24.28
CA ILE A 138 -26.19 -1.54 24.55
C ILE A 138 -27.57 -1.94 24.03
N ALA A 139 -28.52 -2.19 24.92
CA ALA A 139 -29.91 -2.43 24.55
C ALA A 139 -30.67 -1.10 24.51
N LEU A 140 -30.86 -0.54 23.32
CA LEU A 140 -31.75 0.61 23.10
C LEU A 140 -33.21 0.15 23.24
N ARG A 141 -33.89 0.57 24.32
CA ARG A 141 -35.34 0.40 24.44
C ARG A 141 -36.03 1.57 23.74
N LEU A 142 -36.42 1.38 22.48
CA LEU A 142 -37.34 2.31 21.80
C LEU A 142 -38.74 2.24 22.43
N PRO A 143 -39.45 3.38 22.59
CA PRO A 143 -40.81 3.40 23.12
C PRO A 143 -41.79 2.79 22.10
N PRO A 144 -42.85 2.09 22.54
CA PRO A 144 -43.78 1.42 21.63
C PRO A 144 -44.77 2.42 21.03
N ASN A 145 -44.73 2.59 19.70
CA ASN A 145 -45.88 3.10 18.95
C ASN A 145 -46.97 2.02 18.87
N HIS A 146 -48.20 2.42 19.19
CA HIS A 146 -49.41 1.62 19.17
C HIS A 146 -49.78 1.12 17.75
N HIS A 147 -49.95 -0.18 17.54
CA HIS A 147 -51.24 -0.85 17.27
C HIS A 147 -51.06 -2.33 16.86
N PRO A 148 -52.02 -3.23 17.19
CA PRO A 148 -51.90 -4.66 16.95
C PRO A 148 -52.61 -5.12 15.66
N ASN A 149 -51.99 -5.99 14.86
CA ASN A 149 -52.70 -7.08 14.18
C ASN A 149 -51.76 -8.11 13.52
N GLN A 150 -51.81 -9.33 14.06
CA GLN A 150 -51.96 -10.64 13.41
C GLN A 150 -51.05 -11.10 12.24
N HIS A 151 -50.32 -12.20 12.55
CA HIS A 151 -50.13 -13.45 11.77
C HIS A 151 -49.37 -13.44 10.42
N HIS A 152 -48.15 -14.02 10.39
CA HIS A 152 -47.75 -15.23 9.60
C HIS A 152 -46.22 -15.48 9.62
N HIS A 153 -45.84 -16.76 9.64
CA HIS A 153 -44.48 -17.34 9.55
C HIS A 153 -44.11 -17.60 8.05
N PRO A 154 -43.01 -18.29 7.68
CA PRO A 154 -41.55 -18.02 7.73
C PRO A 154 -40.90 -17.84 6.31
N SER A 155 -39.58 -17.57 6.24
CA SER A 155 -38.56 -18.30 5.40
C SER A 155 -37.37 -17.45 4.90
N LEU A 156 -36.15 -18.01 5.11
CA LEU A 156 -34.96 -18.18 4.23
C LEU A 156 -34.38 -17.05 3.33
N HIS A 157 -33.05 -17.18 3.14
CA HIS A 157 -32.12 -16.52 2.19
C HIS A 157 -31.68 -15.09 2.55
N SER A 158 -30.45 -14.61 2.30
CA SER A 158 -29.20 -15.14 1.74
C SER A 158 -28.14 -14.04 1.85
N GLY A 159 -26.85 -14.38 1.85
CA GLY A 159 -25.72 -13.49 1.50
C GLY A 159 -25.02 -12.83 2.69
N GLY A 160 -23.74 -13.05 3.01
CA GLY A 160 -22.65 -13.56 2.20
C GLY A 160 -21.76 -12.42 1.71
N GLY A 161 -20.59 -12.26 2.35
CA GLY A 161 -19.36 -11.86 1.68
C GLY A 161 -18.87 -10.42 1.87
N GLY A 162 -17.60 -10.31 2.29
CA GLY A 162 -16.70 -9.27 1.79
C GLY A 162 -16.07 -8.37 2.84
N SER A 163 -14.95 -8.80 3.44
CA SER A 163 -13.87 -7.85 3.73
C SER A 163 -12.54 -8.50 3.43
N ASP A 164 -11.87 -7.92 2.44
CA ASP A 164 -10.64 -8.38 1.82
C ASP A 164 -9.45 -8.24 2.77
N LEU A 165 -8.91 -9.38 3.22
CA LEU A 165 -7.56 -9.45 3.78
C LEU A 165 -6.62 -9.86 2.65
N THR A 166 -5.91 -8.89 2.07
CA THR A 166 -4.88 -9.15 1.06
C THR A 166 -3.65 -9.75 1.74
N THR A 167 -3.66 -11.07 1.94
CA THR A 167 -2.49 -11.83 2.36
C THR A 167 -1.62 -12.13 1.14
N PHE A 168 -0.45 -11.50 1.06
CA PHE A 168 0.59 -11.93 0.11
C PHE A 168 1.28 -13.18 0.68
N ALA A 169 1.08 -14.32 0.02
CA ALA A 169 1.88 -15.50 0.26
C ALA A 169 3.30 -15.30 -0.32
N LEU A 170 4.31 -15.40 0.53
CA LEU A 170 5.71 -15.61 0.13
C LEU A 170 5.82 -17.02 -0.45
N LEU A 171 6.16 -17.11 -1.74
CA LEU A 171 6.67 -18.34 -2.35
C LEU A 171 8.18 -18.41 -2.10
N GLU A 172 8.60 -19.42 -1.36
CA GLU A 172 9.88 -20.11 -1.55
C GLU A 172 9.57 -21.59 -1.80
#